data_AF-A0A7S1EYB9-F1
#
_entry.id   AF-A0A7S1EYB9-F1
#
_cell.length_a   1.000
_cell.length_b   1.000
_cell.length_c   1.000
_cell.angle_alpha   90.00
_cell.angle_beta   90.00
_cell.angle_gamma   90.00
#
_symmetry.space_group_name_H-M   'P 1'
#
loop_
_entity.id
_entity.type
_entity.pdbx_description
1 polymer ?
#
loop_
_entity_poly.entity_id
_entity_poly.type
_entity_poly.pdbx_seq_one_letter_code
_entity_poly.pdbx_strand_id
1 'polypeptide(L)'
;TLARFRCFEEFRSVMSLEHFPLISHLCAFFLFIWVVGRCSFDVATDTDCAQFVWHVTLAVGVVFPAVVVVFSMINLLLNKFFFMSKLQQEHRYTRVQFVKEAVWVLPTLWISAAVFYYLYLWRHTIPTIPLTTNSSVTETLLAVGRTVVFFLLFDAFEYALHFTFHRVPLLYRNIHRVHHQFIAPSLLSGIAFHPIEGFLFVSPLVWLFWFPVHVPTLMVLGGLFN
;
A
#
# COMPACT_ATOMS: atom_id res chain seq x y z
N THR A 1 -17.15 -18.59 26.30
CA THR A 1 -18.08 -18.83 25.16
C THR A 1 -19.12 -17.73 24.99
N LEU A 2 -19.62 -17.09 26.05
CA LEU A 2 -20.57 -15.96 25.97
C LEU A 2 -19.97 -14.60 25.53
N ALA A 3 -18.68 -14.34 25.78
CA ALA A 3 -18.02 -13.09 25.36
C ALA A 3 -17.83 -12.97 23.84
N ARG A 4 -17.78 -14.09 23.11
CA ARG A 4 -17.59 -14.12 21.65
C ARG A 4 -18.86 -13.75 20.89
N PHE A 5 -20.03 -13.96 21.50
CA PHE A 5 -21.34 -13.64 20.90
C PHE A 5 -21.69 -12.15 21.01
N ARG A 6 -21.38 -11.49 22.14
CA ARG A 6 -21.61 -10.03 22.27
C ARG A 6 -20.81 -9.20 21.27
N CYS A 7 -19.54 -9.56 21.03
CA CYS A 7 -18.72 -8.89 20.04
C CYS A 7 -19.30 -8.99 18.62
N PHE A 8 -20.06 -10.05 18.32
CA PHE A 8 -20.64 -10.31 17.00
C PHE A 8 -21.98 -9.58 16.79
N GLU A 9 -22.81 -9.46 17.83
CA GLU A 9 -24.07 -8.71 17.76
C GLU A 9 -23.85 -7.19 17.72
N GLU A 10 -22.86 -6.68 18.46
CA GLU A 10 -22.45 -5.26 18.40
C GLU A 10 -21.84 -4.92 17.03
N PHE A 11 -21.15 -5.88 16.40
CA PHE A 11 -20.68 -5.75 15.00
C PHE A 11 -21.86 -5.63 14.01
N ARG A 12 -22.94 -6.36 14.26
CA ARG A 12 -24.13 -6.36 13.39
C ARG A 12 -24.89 -5.03 13.44
N SER A 13 -24.95 -4.36 14.59
CA SER A 13 -25.62 -3.05 14.71
C SER A 13 -24.77 -1.90 14.14
N VAL A 14 -23.45 -2.02 14.12
CA VAL A 14 -22.55 -1.04 13.46
C VAL A 14 -22.60 -1.15 11.93
N MET A 15 -23.02 -2.30 11.40
CA MET A 15 -23.18 -2.48 9.96
C MET A 15 -24.51 -1.96 9.39
N SER A 16 -25.52 -1.69 10.22
CA SER A 16 -26.89 -1.66 9.71
C SER A 16 -27.35 -0.36 9.05
N LEU A 17 -26.87 0.84 9.36
CA LEU A 17 -27.39 2.06 8.71
C LEU A 17 -26.44 3.25 8.91
N GLU A 18 -25.53 3.46 7.96
CA GLU A 18 -25.05 4.79 7.59
C GLU A 18 -24.30 4.63 6.27
N HIS A 19 -24.65 5.44 5.27
CA HIS A 19 -23.91 5.56 4.02
C HIS A 19 -22.44 5.82 4.38
N PHE A 20 -21.60 4.78 4.33
CA PHE A 20 -20.17 4.96 4.45
C PHE A 20 -19.80 5.97 3.36
N PRO A 21 -19.27 7.15 3.69
CA PRO A 21 -19.20 8.23 2.72
C PRO A 21 -17.96 8.02 1.85
N LEU A 22 -17.93 6.89 1.13
CA LEU A 22 -16.91 6.39 0.21
C LEU A 22 -16.39 7.52 -0.69
N ILE A 23 -17.35 8.28 -1.22
CA ILE A 23 -17.13 9.42 -2.11
C ILE A 23 -16.43 10.55 -1.34
N SER A 24 -16.81 10.84 -0.09
CA SER A 24 -16.19 11.91 0.69
C SER A 24 -14.71 11.68 0.97
N HIS A 25 -14.29 10.44 1.25
CA HIS A 25 -12.89 10.13 1.52
C HIS A 25 -12.02 10.26 0.27
N LEU A 26 -12.53 9.77 -0.88
CA LEU A 26 -11.86 9.94 -2.17
C LEU A 26 -11.81 11.42 -2.58
N CYS A 27 -12.92 12.16 -2.44
CA CYS A 27 -12.96 13.59 -2.71
C CYS A 27 -11.99 14.35 -1.80
N ALA A 28 -11.93 14.02 -0.51
CA ALA A 28 -10.99 14.63 0.43
C ALA A 28 -9.53 14.33 0.03
N PHE A 29 -9.23 13.11 -0.40
CA PHE A 29 -7.90 12.73 -0.88
C PHE A 29 -7.49 13.50 -2.15
N PHE A 30 -8.35 13.57 -3.16
CA PHE A 30 -8.04 14.31 -4.38
C PHE A 30 -8.01 15.82 -4.15
N LEU A 31 -8.86 16.35 -3.26
CA LEU A 31 -8.78 17.75 -2.82
C LEU A 31 -7.45 18.02 -2.12
N PHE A 32 -7.01 17.11 -1.24
CA PHE A 32 -5.70 17.21 -0.59
C PHE A 32 -4.56 17.24 -1.62
N ILE A 33 -4.53 16.32 -2.59
CA ILE A 33 -3.54 16.33 -3.68
C ILE A 33 -3.57 17.67 -4.42
N TRP A 34 -4.76 18.16 -4.76
CA TRP A 34 -4.92 19.42 -5.47
C TRP A 34 -4.40 20.61 -4.67
N VAL A 35 -4.70 20.68 -3.36
CA VAL A 35 -4.19 21.74 -2.47
C VAL A 35 -2.67 21.65 -2.33
N VAL A 36 -2.13 20.46 -2.09
CA VAL A 36 -0.68 20.22 -1.98
C VAL A 36 0.04 20.62 -3.27
N GLY A 37 -0.53 20.28 -4.43
CA GLY A 37 0.02 20.69 -5.74
C GLY A 37 0.00 22.20 -6.00
N ARG A 38 -0.57 23.02 -5.10
CA ARG A 38 -0.54 24.49 -5.14
C ARG A 38 0.39 25.10 -4.10
N CYS A 39 0.99 24.30 -3.23
CA CYS A 39 1.95 24.78 -2.25
C CYS A 39 3.29 25.14 -2.92
N SER A 40 3.99 26.12 -2.36
CA SER A 40 5.21 26.70 -2.94
C SER A 40 6.48 26.30 -2.18
N PHE A 41 6.53 25.11 -1.59
CA PHE A 41 7.71 24.62 -0.87
C PHE A 41 8.47 23.59 -1.72
N ASP A 42 9.77 23.49 -1.48
CA ASP A 42 10.63 22.53 -2.15
C ASP A 42 10.56 21.17 -1.44
N VAL A 43 10.32 20.11 -2.21
CA VAL A 43 10.37 18.72 -1.74
C VAL A 43 11.80 18.18 -1.78
N ALA A 44 12.60 18.66 -2.74
CA ALA A 44 14.04 18.40 -2.90
C ALA A 44 14.70 19.59 -3.63
N THR A 45 16.04 19.61 -3.71
CA THR A 45 16.85 20.72 -4.25
C THR A 45 16.39 21.25 -5.62
N ASP A 46 15.84 20.38 -6.47
CA ASP A 46 15.37 20.73 -7.83
C ASP A 46 13.94 20.22 -8.09
N THR A 47 13.11 20.11 -7.04
CA THR A 47 11.75 19.62 -7.17
C THR A 47 10.84 20.32 -6.18
N ASP A 48 10.05 21.26 -6.69
CA ASP A 48 9.00 21.89 -5.92
C ASP A 48 7.79 20.95 -5.72
N CYS A 49 6.90 21.33 -4.81
CA CYS A 49 5.73 20.53 -4.48
C CYS A 49 4.75 20.33 -5.65
N ALA A 50 4.60 21.32 -6.53
CA ALA A 50 3.71 21.22 -7.69
C ALA A 50 4.27 20.23 -8.72
N GLN A 51 5.57 20.31 -8.99
CA GLN A 51 6.31 19.40 -9.85
C GLN A 51 6.30 17.98 -9.30
N PHE A 52 6.47 17.81 -7.98
CA PHE A 52 6.36 16.51 -7.32
C PHE A 52 4.97 15.87 -7.55
N VAL A 53 3.89 16.60 -7.25
CA VAL A 53 2.51 16.12 -7.45
C VAL A 53 2.24 15.79 -8.92
N TRP A 54 2.75 16.62 -9.84
CA TRP A 54 2.63 16.39 -11.28
C TRP A 54 3.31 15.10 -11.72
N HIS A 55 4.57 14.88 -11.34
CA HIS A 55 5.32 13.67 -11.68
C HIS A 55 4.64 12.40 -11.17
N VAL A 56 4.21 12.40 -9.90
CA VAL A 56 3.49 11.26 -9.29
C VAL A 56 2.19 11.01 -10.04
N THR A 57 1.41 12.05 -10.32
CA THR A 57 0.12 11.91 -11.00
C THR A 57 0.27 11.37 -12.42
N LEU A 58 1.28 11.83 -13.17
CA LEU A 58 1.59 11.28 -14.49
C LEU A 58 2.02 9.82 -14.42
N ALA A 59 2.92 9.47 -13.49
CA ALA A 59 3.37 8.09 -13.31
C ALA A 59 2.19 7.15 -12.99
N VAL A 60 1.30 7.57 -12.09
CA VAL A 60 0.09 6.80 -11.75
C VAL A 60 -0.85 6.69 -12.95
N GLY A 61 -1.01 7.75 -13.75
CA GLY A 61 -1.84 7.73 -14.96
C GLY A 61 -1.37 6.70 -15.99
N VAL A 62 -0.06 6.45 -16.06
CA VAL A 62 0.54 5.43 -16.94
C VAL A 62 0.44 4.03 -16.32
N VAL A 63 0.76 3.89 -15.02
CA VAL A 63 0.84 2.59 -14.34
C VAL A 63 -0.53 2.00 -14.01
N PHE A 64 -1.52 2.83 -13.69
CA PHE A 64 -2.84 2.38 -13.23
C PHE A 64 -3.54 1.43 -14.23
N PRO A 65 -3.67 1.77 -15.54
CA PRO A 65 -4.28 0.85 -16.50
C PRO A 65 -3.54 -0.48 -16.59
N ALA A 66 -2.19 -0.46 -16.53
CA ALA A 66 -1.38 -1.67 -16.59
C ALA A 66 -1.63 -2.56 -15.37
N VAL A 67 -1.66 -2.00 -14.15
CA VAL A 67 -1.99 -2.74 -12.92
C VAL A 67 -3.38 -3.37 -13.02
N VAL A 68 -4.39 -2.60 -13.43
CA VAL A 68 -5.77 -3.11 -13.56
C VAL A 68 -5.84 -4.27 -14.55
N VAL A 69 -5.20 -4.15 -15.72
CA VAL A 69 -5.18 -5.20 -16.75
C VAL A 69 -4.45 -6.44 -16.27
N VAL A 70 -3.23 -6.29 -15.74
CA VAL A 70 -2.40 -7.41 -15.30
C VAL A 70 -3.07 -8.14 -14.14
N PHE A 71 -3.56 -7.44 -13.13
CA PHE A 71 -4.19 -8.06 -11.97
C PHE A 71 -5.50 -8.74 -12.36
N SER A 72 -6.27 -8.16 -13.27
CA SER A 72 -7.47 -8.80 -13.83
C SER A 72 -7.13 -10.06 -14.61
N MET A 73 -6.08 -10.02 -15.45
CA MET A 73 -5.60 -11.18 -16.20
C MET A 73 -5.14 -12.31 -15.28
N ILE A 74 -4.33 -12.00 -14.26
CA ILE A 74 -3.87 -12.99 -13.28
C ILE A 74 -5.07 -13.56 -12.52
N ASN A 75 -6.01 -12.72 -12.06
CA ASN A 75 -7.24 -13.20 -11.43
C ASN A 75 -8.02 -14.16 -12.33
N LEU A 76 -8.15 -13.87 -13.63
CA LEU A 76 -8.82 -14.75 -14.59
C LEU A 76 -8.08 -16.08 -14.76
N LEU A 77 -6.75 -16.05 -14.87
CA LEU A 77 -5.92 -17.25 -14.97
C LEU A 77 -6.03 -18.10 -13.70
N LEU A 78 -5.87 -17.49 -12.52
CA LEU A 78 -6.00 -18.19 -11.23
C LEU A 78 -7.38 -18.80 -11.06
N ASN A 79 -8.45 -18.07 -11.42
CA ASN A 79 -9.82 -18.60 -11.35
C ASN A 79 -10.04 -19.78 -12.31
N LYS A 80 -9.39 -19.77 -13.49
CA LYS A 80 -9.49 -20.85 -14.47
C LYS A 80 -8.76 -22.11 -13.99
N PHE A 81 -7.57 -21.97 -13.41
CA PHE A 81 -6.72 -23.12 -13.04
C PHE A 81 -6.93 -23.61 -11.60
N PHE A 82 -7.41 -22.78 -10.68
CA PHE A 82 -7.49 -23.09 -9.24
C PHE A 82 -8.90 -22.92 -8.66
N PHE A 83 -9.92 -23.43 -9.37
CA PHE A 83 -11.35 -23.25 -9.06
C PHE A 83 -11.76 -23.64 -7.62
N MET A 84 -11.05 -24.60 -7.01
CA MET A 84 -11.38 -25.19 -5.68
C MET A 84 -10.59 -24.57 -4.50
N SER A 85 -9.81 -23.50 -4.72
CA SER A 85 -8.90 -22.95 -3.69
C SER A 85 -9.45 -21.72 -2.95
N LYS A 86 -10.62 -21.19 -3.34
CA LYS A 86 -11.18 -19.99 -2.71
C LYS A 86 -11.79 -20.30 -1.36
N LEU A 87 -11.31 -19.61 -0.33
CA LEU A 87 -11.85 -19.66 1.03
C LEU A 87 -13.27 -19.09 1.11
N GLN A 88 -13.59 -18.07 0.31
CA GLN A 88 -14.92 -17.44 0.26
C GLN A 88 -15.65 -17.84 -1.03
N GLN A 89 -16.41 -18.93 -0.98
CA GLN A 89 -17.15 -19.46 -2.14
C GLN A 89 -18.56 -18.86 -2.29
N GLU A 90 -19.12 -18.32 -1.21
CA GLU A 90 -20.51 -17.84 -1.18
C GLU A 90 -20.71 -16.51 -1.93
N HIS A 91 -19.64 -15.74 -2.12
CA HIS A 91 -19.71 -14.42 -2.73
C HIS A 91 -19.25 -14.44 -4.19
N ARG A 92 -20.12 -13.93 -5.06
CA ARG A 92 -19.82 -13.81 -6.50
C ARG A 92 -19.12 -12.48 -6.77
N TYR A 93 -18.04 -12.54 -7.54
CA TYR A 93 -17.36 -11.34 -8.02
C TYR A 93 -18.21 -10.62 -9.06
N THR A 94 -18.53 -9.34 -8.83
CA THR A 94 -19.44 -8.56 -9.68
C THR A 94 -18.71 -7.42 -10.40
N ARG A 95 -19.30 -6.92 -11.50
CA ARG A 95 -18.79 -5.72 -12.18
C ARG A 95 -18.77 -4.48 -11.26
N VAL A 96 -19.75 -4.37 -10.37
CA VAL A 96 -19.82 -3.26 -9.39
C VAL A 96 -18.63 -3.34 -8.43
N GLN A 97 -18.31 -4.54 -7.93
CA GLN A 97 -17.16 -4.74 -7.07
C GLN A 97 -15.85 -4.41 -7.82
N PHE A 98 -15.69 -4.90 -9.05
CA PHE A 98 -14.53 -4.57 -9.88
C PHE A 98 -14.33 -3.06 -10.06
N VAL A 99 -15.40 -2.31 -10.38
CA VAL A 99 -15.30 -0.84 -10.52
C VAL A 99 -14.90 -0.19 -9.20
N LYS A 100 -15.47 -0.64 -8.07
CA LYS A 100 -15.09 -0.11 -6.75
C LYS A 100 -13.64 -0.42 -6.41
N GLU A 101 -13.17 -1.65 -6.64
CA GLU A 101 -11.77 -2.03 -6.41
C GLU A 101 -10.84 -1.17 -7.27
N ALA A 102 -11.12 -1.02 -8.56
CA ALA A 102 -10.33 -0.18 -9.45
C ALA A 102 -10.28 1.29 -8.99
N VAL A 103 -11.38 1.84 -8.50
CA VAL A 103 -11.40 3.21 -7.94
C VAL A 103 -10.56 3.30 -6.67
N TRP A 104 -10.58 2.30 -5.78
CA TRP A 104 -9.80 2.29 -4.53
C TRP A 104 -8.33 1.91 -4.71
N VAL A 105 -7.96 1.32 -5.84
CA VAL A 105 -6.56 1.12 -6.22
C VAL A 105 -5.87 2.46 -6.51
N LEU A 106 -6.59 3.47 -7.01
CA LEU A 106 -6.00 4.76 -7.40
C LEU A 106 -5.28 5.48 -6.24
N PRO A 107 -5.90 5.71 -5.06
CA PRO A 107 -5.18 6.32 -3.94
C PRO A 107 -3.97 5.51 -3.48
N THR A 108 -4.10 4.17 -3.43
CA THR A 108 -2.99 3.29 -3.05
C THR A 108 -1.81 3.45 -3.99
N LEU A 109 -2.03 3.40 -5.31
CA LEU A 109 -0.97 3.59 -6.29
C LEU A 109 -0.35 4.99 -6.22
N TRP A 110 -1.17 6.02 -6.02
CA TRP A 110 -0.66 7.39 -5.89
C TRP A 110 0.23 7.56 -4.67
N ILE A 111 -0.19 7.03 -3.52
CA ILE A 111 0.59 7.12 -2.28
C ILE A 111 1.88 6.30 -2.39
N SER A 112 1.81 5.07 -2.91
CA SER A 112 3.00 4.26 -3.14
C SER A 112 3.97 4.98 -4.08
N ALA A 113 3.50 5.45 -5.24
CA ALA A 113 4.33 6.20 -6.18
C ALA A 113 4.94 7.47 -5.56
N ALA A 114 4.18 8.21 -4.73
CA ALA A 114 4.68 9.38 -4.02
C ALA A 114 5.81 9.00 -3.06
N VAL A 115 5.65 7.94 -2.25
CA VAL A 115 6.69 7.50 -1.31
C VAL A 115 7.92 7.00 -2.04
N PHE A 116 7.77 6.19 -3.08
CA PHE A 116 8.91 5.74 -3.88
C PHE A 116 9.62 6.89 -4.60
N TYR A 117 8.88 7.85 -5.15
CA TYR A 117 9.49 9.02 -5.79
C TYR A 117 10.21 9.92 -4.77
N TYR A 118 9.63 10.09 -3.57
CA TYR A 118 10.30 10.80 -2.48
C TYR A 118 11.61 10.11 -2.09
N LEU A 119 11.62 8.79 -1.90
CA LEU A 119 12.85 8.03 -1.62
C LEU A 119 13.87 8.14 -2.76
N TYR A 120 13.41 8.17 -4.02
CA TYR A 120 14.28 8.38 -5.17
C TYR A 120 14.96 9.77 -5.13
N LEU A 121 14.22 10.84 -4.85
CA LEU A 121 14.77 12.19 -4.74
C LEU A 121 15.84 12.28 -3.64
N TRP A 122 15.58 11.61 -2.53
CA TRP A 122 16.45 11.64 -1.35
C TRP A 122 17.44 10.47 -1.25
N ARG A 123 17.56 9.64 -2.31
CA ARG A 123 18.38 8.42 -2.31
C ARG A 123 19.84 8.61 -1.90
N HIS A 124 20.39 9.79 -2.14
CA HIS A 124 21.77 10.15 -1.81
C HIS A 124 21.98 10.37 -0.30
N THR A 125 20.91 10.63 0.45
CA THR A 125 20.93 10.78 1.91
C THR A 125 20.66 9.46 2.64
N ILE A 126 20.14 8.45 1.94
CA ILE A 126 19.90 7.13 2.51
C ILE A 126 21.26 6.47 2.80
N PRO A 127 21.55 6.08 4.05
CA PRO A 127 22.80 5.44 4.35
C PRO A 127 22.87 4.08 3.64
N THR A 128 23.91 3.88 2.83
CA THR A 128 24.11 2.62 2.10
C THR A 128 25.39 1.95 2.52
N ILE A 129 25.40 0.63 2.41
CA ILE A 129 26.61 -0.16 2.63
C ILE A 129 27.03 -0.73 1.27
N PRO A 130 28.18 -0.30 0.72
CA PRO A 130 28.63 -0.75 -0.58
C PRO A 130 29.04 -2.22 -0.50
N LEU A 131 28.51 -3.05 -1.40
CA LEU A 131 29.05 -4.38 -1.68
C LEU A 131 29.80 -4.30 -3.00
N THR A 132 31.13 -4.30 -2.90
CA THR A 132 32.03 -4.36 -4.05
C THR A 132 32.60 -5.76 -4.20
N THR A 133 33.29 -6.03 -5.31
CA THR A 133 33.97 -7.31 -5.55
C THR A 133 35.05 -7.64 -4.52
N ASN A 134 35.53 -6.64 -3.78
CA ASN A 134 36.56 -6.79 -2.75
C ASN A 134 35.99 -6.85 -1.31
N SER A 135 34.67 -6.91 -1.15
CA SER A 135 34.06 -6.95 0.18
C SER A 135 34.47 -8.23 0.92
N SER A 136 34.82 -8.09 2.19
CA SER A 136 35.08 -9.21 3.06
C SER A 136 33.83 -10.06 3.31
N VAL A 137 34.03 -11.30 3.77
CA VAL A 137 32.94 -12.18 4.19
C VAL A 137 32.12 -11.52 5.31
N THR A 138 32.78 -10.85 6.26
CA THR A 138 32.11 -10.14 7.36
C THR A 138 31.20 -9.02 6.85
N GLU A 139 31.66 -8.20 5.91
CA GLU A 139 30.84 -7.15 5.30
C GLU A 139 29.65 -7.72 4.54
N THR A 140 29.85 -8.83 3.83
CA THR A 140 28.79 -9.54 3.11
C THR A 140 27.77 -10.17 4.05
N LEU A 141 28.20 -10.73 5.18
CA LEU A 141 27.30 -11.30 6.19
C LEU A 141 26.52 -10.23 6.94
N LEU A 142 27.19 -9.14 7.34
CA LEU A 142 26.52 -7.97 7.89
C LEU A 142 25.47 -7.46 6.92
N ALA A 143 25.77 -7.55 5.64
CA ALA A 143 24.92 -7.05 4.61
C ALA A 143 23.59 -7.78 4.48
N VAL A 144 23.71 -9.08 4.24
CA VAL A 144 22.57 -10.00 4.19
C VAL A 144 21.79 -9.93 5.50
N GLY A 145 22.49 -9.91 6.64
CA GLY A 145 21.87 -9.80 7.96
C GLY A 145 20.99 -8.56 8.11
N ARG A 146 21.47 -7.37 7.70
CA ARG A 146 20.68 -6.13 7.74
C ARG A 146 19.48 -6.18 6.81
N THR A 147 19.64 -6.69 5.58
CA THR A 147 18.51 -6.86 4.65
C THR A 147 17.45 -7.80 5.24
N VAL A 148 17.85 -8.94 5.83
CA VAL A 148 16.91 -9.86 6.49
C VAL A 148 16.20 -9.18 7.66
N VAL A 149 16.94 -8.50 8.54
CA VAL A 149 16.35 -7.77 9.68
C VAL A 149 15.36 -6.72 9.20
N PHE A 150 15.68 -5.97 8.13
CA PHE A 150 14.75 -5.00 7.55
C PHE A 150 13.44 -5.65 7.12
N PHE A 151 13.48 -6.75 6.37
CA PHE A 151 12.27 -7.45 5.93
C PHE A 151 11.47 -8.03 7.11
N LEU A 152 12.14 -8.54 8.15
CA LEU A 152 11.46 -9.02 9.35
C LEU A 152 10.77 -7.89 10.11
N LEU A 153 11.41 -6.73 10.23
CA LEU A 153 10.81 -5.54 10.85
C LEU A 153 9.64 -5.00 10.04
N PHE A 154 9.77 -5.01 8.71
CA PHE A 154 8.71 -4.63 7.78
C PHE A 154 7.48 -5.53 7.96
N ASP A 155 7.67 -6.86 7.90
CA ASP A 155 6.60 -7.84 8.07
C ASP A 155 5.95 -7.78 9.47
N ALA A 156 6.77 -7.65 10.53
CA ALA A 156 6.27 -7.49 11.88
C ALA A 156 5.44 -6.21 12.06
N PHE A 157 5.85 -5.10 11.41
CA PHE A 157 5.10 -3.86 11.41
C PHE A 157 3.77 -4.02 10.66
N GLU A 158 3.76 -4.59 9.46
CA GLU A 158 2.53 -4.81 8.69
C GLU A 158 1.55 -5.71 9.44
N TYR A 159 2.05 -6.79 10.05
CA TYR A 159 1.25 -7.65 10.91
C TYR A 159 0.63 -6.87 12.09
N ALA A 160 1.46 -6.11 12.82
CA ALA A 160 0.99 -5.35 13.98
C ALA A 160 -0.04 -4.27 13.58
N LEU A 161 0.19 -3.60 12.46
CA LEU A 161 -0.71 -2.59 11.90
C LEU A 161 -2.05 -3.21 11.52
N HIS A 162 -2.03 -4.29 10.75
CA HIS A 162 -3.23 -5.01 10.33
C HIS A 162 -4.01 -5.56 11.53
N PHE A 163 -3.31 -6.18 12.49
CA PHE A 163 -3.92 -6.63 13.74
C PHE A 163 -4.57 -5.46 14.50
N THR A 164 -3.90 -4.32 14.57
CA THR A 164 -4.41 -3.10 15.24
C THR A 164 -5.65 -2.56 14.55
N PHE A 165 -5.69 -2.54 13.21
CA PHE A 165 -6.87 -2.16 12.44
C PHE A 165 -8.07 -3.03 12.74
N HIS A 166 -7.88 -4.33 12.94
CA HIS A 166 -8.95 -5.23 13.35
C HIS A 166 -9.34 -5.08 14.83
N ARG A 167 -8.40 -4.72 15.70
CA ARG A 167 -8.63 -4.69 17.15
C ARG A 167 -9.25 -3.40 17.65
N VAL A 168 -8.95 -2.27 17.01
CA VAL A 168 -9.40 -0.92 17.40
C VAL A 168 -10.63 -0.53 16.57
N PRO A 169 -11.85 -0.43 17.16
CA PRO A 169 -13.08 -0.20 16.41
C PRO A 169 -13.09 1.08 15.56
N LEU A 170 -12.44 2.14 16.04
CA LEU A 170 -12.33 3.39 15.30
C LEU A 170 -11.52 3.24 14.01
N LEU A 171 -10.40 2.53 14.07
CA LEU A 171 -9.56 2.30 12.91
C LEU A 171 -10.22 1.32 11.93
N TYR A 172 -10.85 0.26 12.45
CA TYR A 172 -11.65 -0.63 11.62
C TYR A 172 -12.71 0.15 10.86
N ARG A 173 -13.60 0.85 11.58
CA ARG A 173 -14.81 1.45 11.00
C ARG A 173 -14.49 2.51 9.96
N ASN A 174 -13.49 3.35 10.19
CA ASN A 174 -13.22 4.54 9.36
C ASN A 174 -12.12 4.33 8.31
N ILE A 175 -11.27 3.32 8.47
CA ILE A 175 -10.12 3.10 7.60
C ILE A 175 -10.22 1.70 6.98
N HIS A 176 -10.01 0.66 7.79
CA HIS A 176 -9.81 -0.71 7.29
C HIS A 176 -11.08 -1.38 6.74
N ARG A 177 -12.27 -0.88 7.11
CA ARG A 177 -13.55 -1.32 6.53
C ARG A 177 -13.59 -1.13 5.01
N VAL A 178 -12.85 -0.16 4.47
CA VAL A 178 -12.73 0.02 3.01
C VAL A 178 -12.16 -1.22 2.37
N HIS A 179 -11.08 -1.78 2.92
CA HIS A 179 -10.49 -3.02 2.42
C HIS A 179 -11.46 -4.21 2.59
N HIS A 180 -12.12 -4.32 3.75
CA HIS A 180 -13.05 -5.42 4.05
C HIS A 180 -14.41 -5.33 3.35
N GLN A 181 -14.70 -4.26 2.60
CA GLN A 181 -15.95 -4.17 1.83
C GLN A 181 -15.97 -5.13 0.63
N PHE A 182 -14.81 -5.64 0.21
CA PHE A 182 -14.65 -6.52 -0.95
C PHE A 182 -14.78 -8.00 -0.55
N ILE A 183 -16.03 -8.45 -0.50
CA ILE A 183 -16.42 -9.78 0.01
C ILE A 183 -16.08 -10.95 -0.94
N ALA A 184 -15.68 -10.67 -2.18
CA ALA A 184 -15.17 -11.67 -3.13
C ALA A 184 -13.73 -11.32 -3.51
N PRO A 185 -12.72 -11.76 -2.75
CA PRO A 185 -11.35 -11.28 -2.89
C PRO A 185 -10.78 -11.49 -4.28
N SER A 186 -10.03 -10.48 -4.71
CA SER A 186 -9.30 -10.42 -5.97
C SER A 186 -7.93 -9.79 -5.70
N LEU A 187 -6.99 -9.91 -6.65
CA LEU A 187 -5.74 -9.16 -6.55
C LEU A 187 -5.95 -7.64 -6.45
N LEU A 188 -7.01 -7.09 -7.06
CA LEU A 188 -7.31 -5.66 -6.94
C LEU A 188 -7.85 -5.32 -5.54
N SER A 189 -8.72 -6.15 -4.95
CA SER A 189 -9.14 -5.94 -3.56
C SER A 189 -7.97 -5.99 -2.58
N GLY A 190 -6.94 -6.80 -2.89
CA GLY A 190 -5.70 -6.91 -2.13
C GLY A 190 -4.89 -5.60 -2.03
N ILE A 191 -5.14 -4.64 -2.92
CA ILE A 191 -4.46 -3.32 -2.93
C ILE A 191 -5.44 -2.14 -2.93
N ALA A 192 -6.73 -2.41 -2.73
CA ALA A 192 -7.79 -1.41 -2.70
C ALA A 192 -7.99 -0.92 -1.25
N PHE A 193 -7.08 -0.05 -0.80
CA PHE A 193 -7.03 0.44 0.58
C PHE A 193 -7.62 1.84 0.72
N HIS A 194 -8.01 2.18 1.96
CA HIS A 194 -8.19 3.57 2.32
C HIS A 194 -6.83 4.34 2.20
N PRO A 195 -6.76 5.61 1.76
CA PRO A 195 -5.52 6.37 1.64
C PRO A 195 -4.60 6.28 2.86
N ILE A 196 -5.16 6.47 4.06
CA ILE A 196 -4.40 6.36 5.32
C ILE A 196 -3.83 4.94 5.52
N GLU A 197 -4.60 3.91 5.18
CA GLU A 197 -4.12 2.53 5.27
C GLU A 197 -3.00 2.26 4.27
N GLY A 198 -3.18 2.66 3.00
CA GLY A 198 -2.13 2.55 1.98
C GLY A 198 -0.84 3.27 2.38
N PHE A 199 -0.95 4.49 2.94
CA PHE A 199 0.19 5.23 3.47
C PHE A 199 0.88 4.49 4.62
N LEU A 200 0.11 4.01 5.60
CA LEU A 200 0.70 3.32 6.75
C LEU A 200 1.41 2.03 6.33
N PHE A 201 0.86 1.25 5.39
CA PHE A 201 1.51 0.05 4.86
C PHE A 201 2.84 0.35 4.15
N VAL A 202 2.92 1.44 3.37
CA VAL A 202 4.18 1.80 2.67
C VAL A 202 5.15 2.61 3.55
N SER A 203 4.68 3.19 4.66
CA SER A 203 5.47 4.08 5.54
C SER A 203 6.77 3.48 6.11
N PRO A 204 6.92 2.16 6.36
CA PRO A 204 8.19 1.61 6.83
C PRO A 204 9.35 1.81 5.84
N LEU A 205 9.06 2.05 4.56
CA LEU A 205 10.11 2.39 3.59
C LEU A 205 10.80 3.72 3.92
N VAL A 206 10.13 4.63 4.64
CA VAL A 206 10.74 5.88 5.13
C VAL A 206 11.79 5.58 6.21
N TRP A 207 11.73 4.43 6.88
CA TRP A 207 12.76 4.05 7.87
C TRP A 207 14.13 3.78 7.23
N LEU A 208 14.21 3.66 5.90
CA LEU A 208 15.46 3.54 5.18
C LEU A 208 16.41 4.73 5.43
N PHE A 209 15.91 5.91 5.79
CA PHE A 209 16.76 7.05 6.20
C PHE A 209 17.57 6.79 7.47
N TRP A 210 17.11 5.88 8.33
CA TRP A 210 17.76 5.54 9.61
C TRP A 210 18.29 4.11 9.65
N PHE A 211 17.90 3.26 8.70
CA PHE A 211 18.31 1.87 8.64
C PHE A 211 19.13 1.61 7.36
N PRO A 212 20.46 1.47 7.48
CA PRO A 212 21.31 1.29 6.32
C PRO A 212 21.05 -0.04 5.63
N VAL A 213 20.70 0.03 4.35
CA VAL A 213 20.49 -1.12 3.47
C VAL A 213 21.52 -1.14 2.34
N HIS A 214 21.64 -2.27 1.66
CA HIS A 214 22.56 -2.39 0.54
C HIS A 214 22.01 -1.76 -0.72
N VAL A 215 22.91 -1.30 -1.59
CA VAL A 215 22.55 -0.74 -2.90
C VAL A 215 21.70 -1.74 -3.71
N PRO A 216 22.03 -3.05 -3.79
CA PRO A 216 21.12 -4.03 -4.39
C PRO A 216 19.75 -4.12 -3.73
N THR A 217 19.64 -3.95 -2.41
CA THR A 217 18.32 -3.92 -1.74
C THR A 217 17.52 -2.68 -2.20
N LEU A 218 18.16 -1.52 -2.29
CA LEU A 218 17.52 -0.32 -2.86
C LEU A 218 17.20 -0.48 -4.35
N MET A 219 18.01 -1.22 -5.11
CA MET A 219 17.77 -1.52 -6.52
C MET A 219 16.68 -2.58 -6.70
N VAL A 220 16.50 -3.53 -5.79
CA VAL A 220 15.36 -4.45 -5.80
C VAL A 220 14.08 -3.70 -5.44
N LEU A 221 14.14 -2.85 -4.42
CA LEU A 221 13.02 -1.97 -4.04
C LEU A 221 12.69 -0.96 -5.15
N GLY A 222 13.71 -0.42 -5.84
CA GLY A 222 13.58 0.58 -6.91
C GLY A 222 13.38 0.00 -8.31
N GLY A 223 13.83 -1.22 -8.59
CA GLY A 223 13.65 -1.94 -9.86
C GLY A 223 12.23 -2.46 -10.07
N LEU A 224 11.38 -2.33 -9.06
CA LEU A 224 9.93 -2.36 -9.23
C LEU A 224 9.38 -1.09 -9.93
N PHE A 225 10.18 -0.03 -10.08
CA PHE A 225 9.77 1.31 -10.53
C PHE A 225 10.62 1.88 -11.70
N ASN A 226 11.56 1.11 -12.25
CA ASN A 226 12.29 1.40 -13.50
C ASN A 226 11.86 0.41 -14.59
#